data_AF-A0A9W9G381-F1
#
_entry.id   AF-A0A9W9G381-F1
#
_cell.length_a   1.000
_cell.length_b   1.000
_cell.length_c   1.000
_cell.angle_alpha   90.00
_cell.angle_beta   90.00
_cell.angle_gamma   90.00
#
_symmetry.space_group_name_H-M   'P 1'
#
loop_
_entity.id
_entity.type
_entity.pdbx_description
1 polymer ?
#
loop_
_entity_poly.entity_id
_entity_poly.type
_entity_poly.pdbx_seq_one_letter_code
_entity_poly.pdbx_strand_id
1 'polypeptide(L)'
;PAVRAPITSLAAAITVHRHVTFHHSTSPGNSSLRLYHSLQKPITATMPQDMPPAGGYAPVQYKRNLPSRGYQAYLYMAGMHLIMIWGTYKYMQGTREQRELAREKMWARMHLTPLLQAEEDRDQVRRHFAAQAREKELLGSESKIYNSDRYALHDLASISPPGLFSLLTPGL
;
A
#
# COMPACT_ATOMS: atom_id res chain seq x y z
N PRO A 1 -60.86 7.05 -48.82
CA PRO A 1 -60.06 6.31 -47.82
C PRO A 1 -60.75 6.47 -46.46
N ALA A 2 -61.05 5.35 -45.81
CA ALA A 2 -62.13 5.17 -44.84
C ALA A 2 -62.04 6.00 -43.54
N VAL A 3 -63.21 6.50 -43.13
CA VAL A 3 -63.57 7.03 -41.81
C VAL A 3 -64.02 5.88 -40.92
N ARG A 4 -63.60 5.81 -39.64
CA ARG A 4 -64.37 5.07 -38.63
C ARG A 4 -64.17 5.59 -37.20
N ALA A 5 -65.28 5.97 -36.59
CA ALA A 5 -65.48 6.29 -35.18
C ALA A 5 -65.91 5.01 -34.38
N PRO A 6 -66.12 5.08 -33.04
CA PRO A 6 -66.08 3.95 -32.10
C PRO A 6 -67.41 3.22 -31.96
N ILE A 7 -67.39 1.99 -31.42
CA ILE A 7 -68.59 1.20 -31.14
C ILE A 7 -68.52 0.53 -29.76
N THR A 8 -69.48 0.90 -28.93
CA THR A 8 -69.96 0.27 -27.69
C THR A 8 -70.89 -0.94 -27.97
N SER A 9 -70.82 -2.02 -27.17
CA SER A 9 -71.92 -2.99 -26.87
C SER A 9 -71.34 -4.06 -25.93
N LEU A 10 -71.78 -4.33 -24.69
CA LEU A 10 -73.10 -4.72 -24.15
C LEU A 10 -73.55 -6.12 -24.62
N ALA A 11 -73.49 -7.10 -23.70
CA ALA A 11 -74.15 -8.41 -23.70
C ALA A 11 -74.18 -8.93 -22.23
N ALA A 12 -75.30 -8.83 -21.52
CA ALA A 12 -76.32 -9.88 -21.33
C ALA A 12 -75.78 -11.12 -20.57
N ALA A 13 -76.00 -11.24 -19.26
CA ALA A 13 -77.18 -11.84 -18.59
C ALA A 13 -77.18 -13.38 -18.60
N ILE A 14 -77.25 -14.01 -17.40
CA ILE A 14 -78.01 -15.24 -17.12
C ILE A 14 -78.19 -15.39 -15.59
N THR A 15 -79.44 -15.63 -15.23
CA THR A 15 -80.08 -15.75 -13.91
C THR A 15 -80.08 -17.22 -13.43
N VAL A 16 -80.13 -17.55 -12.14
CA VAL A 16 -81.28 -18.16 -11.36
C VAL A 16 -80.66 -19.18 -10.37
N HIS A 17 -80.90 -19.19 -9.05
CA HIS A 17 -81.91 -19.96 -8.25
C HIS A 17 -81.38 -19.97 -6.79
N ARG A 18 -82.09 -20.10 -5.65
CA ARG A 18 -83.49 -20.26 -5.24
C ARG A 18 -83.52 -20.09 -3.71
N HIS A 19 -84.67 -19.68 -3.18
CA HIS A 19 -85.09 -19.51 -1.78
C HIS A 19 -84.71 -20.59 -0.76
N VAL A 20 -84.49 -20.18 0.51
CA VAL A 20 -85.01 -20.88 1.71
C VAL A 20 -85.34 -19.88 2.83
N THR A 21 -86.61 -19.78 3.21
CA THR A 21 -87.08 -19.07 4.42
C THR A 21 -87.50 -20.12 5.45
N PHE A 22 -86.84 -20.16 6.62
CA PHE A 22 -87.27 -20.98 7.76
C PHE A 22 -87.94 -20.11 8.81
N HIS A 23 -89.24 -20.31 9.01
CA HIS A 23 -89.97 -19.81 10.17
C HIS A 23 -89.72 -20.76 11.35
N HIS A 24 -89.14 -20.26 12.45
CA HIS A 24 -89.09 -20.97 13.73
C HIS A 24 -90.04 -20.29 14.72
N SER A 25 -90.97 -21.10 15.21
CA SER A 25 -92.00 -20.78 16.20
C SER A 25 -91.39 -20.44 17.56
N THR A 26 -91.78 -19.30 18.14
CA THR A 26 -91.48 -18.91 19.53
C THR A 26 -92.41 -19.63 20.50
N SER A 27 -91.84 -20.52 21.34
CA SER A 27 -92.47 -20.99 22.58
C SER A 27 -92.21 -19.97 23.72
N PRO A 28 -93.22 -19.51 24.47
CA PRO A 28 -93.03 -18.53 25.54
C PRO A 28 -92.82 -19.24 26.88
N GLY A 29 -91.59 -19.24 27.38
CA GLY A 29 -91.34 -19.75 28.72
C GLY A 29 -89.87 -19.88 29.07
N ASN A 30 -89.21 -18.76 29.39
CA ASN A 30 -87.99 -18.71 30.23
C ASN A 30 -87.47 -17.26 30.42
N SER A 31 -88.32 -16.36 30.92
CA SER A 31 -87.93 -14.97 31.19
C SER A 31 -86.98 -14.83 32.39
N SER A 32 -87.00 -15.80 33.31
CA SER A 32 -86.16 -15.79 34.51
C SER A 32 -84.69 -16.13 34.21
N LEU A 33 -84.41 -17.09 33.33
CA LEU A 33 -83.03 -17.45 32.94
C LEU A 33 -82.32 -16.36 32.12
N ARG A 34 -83.06 -15.50 31.40
CA ARG A 34 -82.49 -14.33 30.69
C ARG A 34 -82.04 -13.22 31.63
N LEU A 35 -82.73 -13.01 32.75
CA LEU A 35 -82.36 -11.97 33.71
C LEU A 35 -81.05 -12.31 34.42
N TYR A 36 -80.84 -13.57 34.80
CA TYR A 36 -79.59 -14.00 35.44
C TYR A 36 -78.39 -14.02 34.47
N HIS A 37 -78.60 -14.33 33.18
CA HIS A 37 -77.52 -14.28 32.19
C HIS A 37 -77.03 -12.84 31.90
N SER A 38 -77.90 -11.82 32.08
CA SER A 38 -77.54 -10.42 31.81
C SER A 38 -76.69 -9.74 32.89
N LEU A 39 -76.63 -10.33 34.10
CA LEU A 39 -75.88 -9.79 35.24
C LEU A 39 -74.51 -10.45 35.43
N GLN A 40 -74.20 -11.49 34.67
CA GLN A 40 -72.88 -12.13 34.68
C GLN A 40 -71.95 -11.37 33.72
N LYS A 41 -71.25 -10.33 34.20
CA LYS A 41 -70.16 -9.70 33.42
C LYS A 41 -69.05 -10.73 33.23
N PRO A 42 -68.72 -11.16 32.00
CA PRO A 42 -67.59 -12.05 31.79
C PRO A 42 -66.31 -11.30 32.20
N ILE A 43 -65.52 -11.91 33.09
CA ILE A 43 -64.17 -11.40 33.41
C ILE A 43 -63.30 -11.67 32.19
N THR A 44 -63.32 -10.72 31.26
CA THR A 44 -62.34 -10.63 30.18
C THR A 44 -61.12 -9.93 30.78
N ALA A 45 -60.22 -10.71 31.40
CA ALA A 45 -58.92 -10.20 31.77
C ALA A 45 -58.14 -9.87 30.49
N THR A 46 -58.26 -8.63 30.01
CA THR A 46 -57.43 -8.13 28.92
C THR A 46 -56.02 -7.99 29.46
N MET A 47 -55.12 -8.90 29.10
CA MET A 47 -53.70 -8.67 29.31
C MET A 47 -53.34 -7.33 28.63
N PRO A 48 -52.71 -6.38 29.34
CA PRO A 48 -52.22 -5.16 28.72
C PRO A 48 -51.15 -5.56 27.70
N GLN A 49 -51.58 -5.63 26.45
CA GLN A 49 -50.72 -5.96 25.33
C GLN A 49 -49.77 -4.78 25.14
N ASP A 50 -48.47 -5.06 25.14
CA ASP A 50 -47.46 -4.05 24.87
C ASP A 50 -47.61 -3.57 23.42
N MET A 51 -48.07 -2.34 23.28
CA MET A 51 -48.37 -1.71 22.00
C MET A 51 -47.42 -0.54 21.80
N PRO A 52 -47.00 -0.26 20.55
CA PRO A 52 -46.20 0.92 20.27
C PRO A 52 -46.95 2.16 20.77
N PRO A 53 -46.21 3.19 21.25
CA PRO A 53 -46.82 4.41 21.72
C PRO A 53 -47.73 5.01 20.63
N ALA A 54 -48.84 5.64 21.02
CA ALA A 54 -49.85 6.13 20.08
C ALA A 54 -49.30 7.10 19.01
N GLY A 55 -48.14 7.72 19.25
CA GLY A 55 -47.42 8.58 18.31
C GLY A 55 -46.27 7.92 17.51
N GLY A 56 -46.07 6.61 17.65
CA GLY A 56 -44.98 5.87 16.99
C GLY A 56 -43.59 6.14 17.60
N TYR A 57 -42.57 5.46 17.07
CA TYR A 57 -41.17 5.67 17.47
C TYR A 57 -40.52 6.78 16.66
N ALA A 58 -39.51 7.43 17.24
CA ALA A 58 -38.68 8.38 16.52
C ALA A 58 -38.03 7.71 15.30
N PRO A 59 -37.88 8.42 14.17
CA PRO A 59 -37.31 7.86 12.96
C PRO A 59 -35.85 7.48 13.20
N VAL A 60 -35.55 6.18 13.15
CA VAL A 60 -34.19 5.65 13.28
C VAL A 60 -33.45 5.87 11.98
N GLN A 61 -32.26 6.48 12.05
CA GLN A 61 -31.40 6.60 10.87
C GLN A 61 -30.79 5.24 10.52
N TYR A 62 -31.38 4.58 9.53
CA TYR A 62 -30.90 3.31 8.99
C TYR A 62 -29.87 3.49 7.86
N LYS A 63 -29.70 4.72 7.36
CA LYS A 63 -28.80 5.04 6.25
C LYS A 63 -27.40 5.36 6.78
N ARG A 64 -26.40 4.98 5.98
CA ARG A 64 -24.99 5.18 6.30
C ARG A 64 -24.60 6.66 6.15
N ASN A 65 -24.41 7.38 7.26
CA ASN A 65 -24.00 8.79 7.27
C ASN A 65 -22.47 8.92 7.42
N LEU A 66 -21.71 8.68 6.34
CA LEU A 66 -20.27 8.95 6.30
C LEU A 66 -19.98 10.19 5.46
N PRO A 67 -19.65 11.34 6.07
CA PRO A 67 -19.21 12.50 5.32
C PRO A 67 -17.84 12.23 4.69
N SER A 68 -17.71 12.52 3.40
CA SER A 68 -16.40 12.59 2.72
C SER A 68 -15.60 13.74 3.32
N ARG A 69 -14.56 13.42 4.09
CA ARG A 69 -13.65 14.40 4.70
C ARG A 69 -12.27 14.30 4.05
N GLY A 70 -11.66 15.45 3.79
CA GLY A 70 -10.33 15.55 3.19
C GLY A 70 -10.27 16.61 2.08
N TYR A 71 -9.06 16.89 1.60
CA TYR A 71 -8.85 17.72 0.42
C TYR A 71 -8.96 16.89 -0.86
N GLN A 72 -9.11 17.55 -2.00
CA GLN A 72 -9.12 16.89 -3.30
C GLN A 72 -7.77 16.21 -3.57
N ALA A 73 -7.78 15.07 -4.27
CA ALA A 73 -6.59 14.25 -4.51
C ALA A 73 -5.43 15.03 -5.16
N TYR A 74 -5.74 15.94 -6.09
CA TYR A 74 -4.74 16.77 -6.76
C TYR A 74 -3.94 17.65 -5.78
N LEU A 75 -4.56 18.10 -4.68
CA LEU A 75 -3.90 18.98 -3.72
C LEU A 75 -2.78 18.24 -2.98
N TYR A 76 -3.00 16.98 -2.63
CA TYR A 76 -1.96 16.13 -2.04
C TYR A 76 -0.81 15.88 -3.02
N MET A 77 -1.14 15.65 -4.30
CA MET A 77 -0.12 15.49 -5.33
C MET A 77 0.69 16.78 -5.48
N ALA A 78 0.04 17.94 -5.59
CA ALA A 78 0.72 19.23 -5.69
C ALA A 78 1.61 19.51 -4.47
N GLY A 79 1.12 19.24 -3.25
CA GLY A 79 1.90 19.41 -2.02
C GLY A 79 3.14 18.53 -1.98
N MET A 80 3.01 17.25 -2.36
CA MET A 80 4.15 16.32 -2.44
C MET A 80 5.20 16.81 -3.44
N HIS A 81 4.78 17.20 -4.64
CA HIS A 81 5.70 17.67 -5.68
C HIS A 81 6.41 18.96 -5.28
N LEU A 82 5.72 19.88 -4.62
CA LEU A 82 6.32 21.13 -4.14
C LEU A 82 7.43 20.84 -3.12
N ILE A 83 7.20 19.94 -2.17
CA ILE A 83 8.21 19.54 -1.19
C ILE A 83 9.40 18.86 -1.87
N MET A 84 9.17 17.97 -2.85
CA MET A 84 10.25 17.31 -3.58
C MET A 84 11.09 18.29 -4.41
N ILE A 85 10.45 19.23 -5.12
CA ILE A 85 11.15 20.26 -5.90
C ILE A 85 12.01 21.13 -4.98
N TRP A 86 11.47 21.51 -3.82
CA TRP A 86 12.24 22.29 -2.84
C TRP A 86 13.41 21.49 -2.24
N GLY A 87 13.20 20.22 -1.88
CA GLY A 87 14.23 19.35 -1.34
C GLY A 87 15.37 19.12 -2.33
N THR A 88 15.05 18.82 -3.58
CA THR A 88 16.04 18.66 -4.66
C THR A 88 16.79 19.96 -4.94
N TYR A 89 16.14 21.12 -4.90
CA TYR A 89 16.81 22.42 -5.03
C TYR A 89 17.88 22.62 -3.94
N LYS A 90 17.57 22.34 -2.67
CA LYS A 90 18.54 22.46 -1.56
C LYS A 90 19.65 21.43 -1.64
N TYR A 91 19.34 20.19 -2.02
CA TYR A 91 20.35 19.15 -2.28
C TYR A 91 21.36 19.59 -3.35
N MET A 92 20.87 20.14 -4.45
CA MET A 92 21.71 20.60 -5.56
C MET A 92 22.68 21.71 -5.16
N GLN A 93 22.32 22.55 -4.18
CA GLN A 93 23.25 23.53 -3.60
C GLN A 93 24.39 22.83 -2.83
N GLY A 94 24.06 21.87 -1.96
CA GLY A 94 25.05 21.11 -1.20
C GLY A 94 25.99 20.28 -2.09
N THR A 95 25.48 19.72 -3.19
CA THR A 95 26.33 18.99 -4.15
C THR A 95 27.38 19.89 -4.80
N ARG A 96 27.07 21.17 -5.04
CA ARG A 96 28.05 22.12 -5.59
C ARG A 96 29.20 22.34 -4.61
N GLU A 97 28.89 22.56 -3.34
CA GLU A 97 29.90 22.70 -2.28
C GLU A 97 30.78 21.44 -2.15
N GLN A 98 30.17 20.25 -2.14
CA GLN A 98 30.92 18.99 -2.10
C GLN A 98 31.85 18.80 -3.30
N ARG A 99 31.48 19.29 -4.48
CA ARG A 99 32.35 19.26 -5.66
C ARG A 99 33.54 20.20 -5.53
N GLU A 100 33.37 21.37 -4.92
CA GLU A 100 34.47 22.28 -4.64
C GLU A 100 35.44 21.66 -3.62
N LEU A 101 34.93 21.10 -2.52
CA LEU A 101 35.75 20.37 -1.53
C LEU A 101 36.49 19.16 -2.15
N ALA A 102 35.80 18.41 -3.00
CA ALA A 102 36.41 17.30 -3.73
C ALA A 102 37.49 17.79 -4.71
N ARG A 103 37.28 18.95 -5.35
CA ARG A 103 38.28 19.58 -6.20
C ARG A 103 39.50 19.97 -5.37
N GLU A 104 39.33 20.69 -4.27
CA GLU A 104 40.42 21.05 -3.36
C GLU A 104 41.23 19.83 -2.91
N LYS A 105 40.53 18.74 -2.51
CA LYS A 105 41.16 17.47 -2.16
C LYS A 105 41.94 16.84 -3.30
N MET A 106 41.40 16.87 -4.52
CA MET A 106 42.08 16.34 -5.70
C MET A 106 43.29 17.19 -6.08
N TRP A 107 43.20 18.52 -5.97
CA TRP A 107 44.33 19.42 -6.15
C TRP A 107 45.44 19.15 -5.14
N ALA A 108 45.11 19.02 -3.85
CA ALA A 108 46.08 18.64 -2.82
C ALA A 108 46.78 17.32 -3.16
N ARG A 109 46.03 16.32 -3.64
CA ARG A 109 46.62 15.04 -4.08
C ARG A 109 47.56 15.21 -5.26
N MET A 110 47.16 15.89 -6.34
CA MET A 110 48.00 16.08 -7.53
C MET A 110 49.35 16.74 -7.20
N HIS A 111 49.40 17.62 -6.19
CA HIS A 111 50.64 18.27 -5.77
C HIS A 111 51.54 17.37 -4.92
N LEU A 112 50.96 16.41 -4.19
CA LEU A 112 51.70 15.48 -3.34
C LEU A 112 52.11 14.19 -4.08
N THR A 113 51.31 13.74 -5.05
CA THR A 113 51.55 12.54 -5.85
C THR A 113 52.97 12.46 -6.44
N PRO A 114 53.56 13.50 -7.07
CA PRO A 114 54.89 13.37 -7.64
C PRO A 114 55.97 13.10 -6.58
N LEU A 115 55.84 13.64 -5.37
CA LEU A 115 56.78 13.38 -4.28
C LEU A 115 56.65 11.93 -3.78
N LEU A 116 55.41 11.49 -3.53
CA LEU A 116 55.15 10.12 -3.06
C LEU A 116 55.55 9.07 -4.11
N GLN A 117 55.27 9.35 -5.38
CA GLN A 117 55.69 8.48 -6.47
C GLN A 117 57.21 8.38 -6.56
N ALA A 118 57.94 9.49 -6.39
CA ALA A 118 59.40 9.47 -6.40
C ALA A 118 60.00 8.70 -5.20
N GLU A 119 59.35 8.71 -4.05
CA GLU A 119 59.76 7.89 -2.90
C GLU A 119 59.51 6.40 -3.15
N GLU A 120 58.34 6.06 -3.68
CA GLU A 120 57.96 4.70 -4.05
C GLU A 120 58.88 4.14 -5.15
N ASP A 121 59.15 4.91 -6.22
CA ASP A 121 60.03 4.50 -7.31
C ASP A 121 61.46 4.18 -6.80
N ARG A 122 61.96 4.90 -5.77
CA ARG A 122 63.26 4.61 -5.13
C ARG A 122 63.26 3.29 -4.36
N ASP A 123 62.18 3.00 -3.63
CA ASP A 123 62.04 1.75 -2.87
C ASP A 123 61.90 0.55 -3.81
N GLN A 124 61.10 0.70 -4.88
CA GLN A 124 60.92 -0.33 -5.91
C GLN A 124 62.25 -0.72 -6.57
N VAL A 125 63.06 0.26 -6.96
CA VAL A 125 64.39 0.01 -7.54
C VAL A 125 65.29 -0.77 -6.57
N ARG A 126 65.26 -0.46 -5.27
CA ARG A 126 66.05 -1.19 -4.25
C ARG A 126 65.60 -2.65 -4.12
N ARG A 127 64.30 -2.90 -4.09
CA ARG A 127 63.74 -4.26 -4.00
C ARG A 127 64.03 -5.07 -5.26
N HIS A 128 63.89 -4.44 -6.43
CA HIS A 128 64.18 -5.05 -7.72
C HIS A 128 65.61 -5.57 -7.79
N PHE A 129 66.60 -4.70 -7.53
CA PHE A 129 68.00 -5.12 -7.58
C PHE A 129 68.36 -6.15 -6.50
N ALA A 130 67.74 -6.09 -5.32
CA ALA A 130 67.92 -7.11 -4.29
C ALA A 130 67.31 -8.47 -4.70
N ALA A 131 66.17 -8.48 -5.39
CA ALA A 131 65.57 -9.69 -5.94
C ALA A 131 66.46 -10.29 -7.04
N GLN A 132 66.95 -9.46 -7.97
CA GLN A 132 67.86 -9.90 -9.04
C GLN A 132 69.19 -10.47 -8.50
N ALA A 133 69.75 -9.83 -7.47
CA ALA A 133 70.97 -10.33 -6.82
C ALA A 133 70.74 -11.72 -6.19
N ARG A 134 69.61 -11.90 -5.48
CA ARG A 134 69.23 -13.21 -4.91
C ARG A 134 68.98 -14.26 -5.97
N GLU A 135 68.29 -13.91 -7.06
CA GLU A 135 68.06 -14.83 -8.17
C GLU A 135 69.37 -15.28 -8.81
N LYS A 136 70.31 -14.35 -9.02
CA LYS A 136 71.63 -14.64 -9.57
C LYS A 136 72.46 -15.55 -8.67
N GLU A 137 72.38 -15.37 -7.34
CA GLU A 137 73.06 -16.26 -6.39
C GLU A 137 72.49 -17.68 -6.41
N LEU A 138 71.17 -17.83 -6.53
CA LEU A 138 70.49 -19.14 -6.49
C LEU A 138 70.51 -19.88 -7.84
N LEU A 139 70.27 -19.17 -8.94
CA LEU A 139 70.06 -19.73 -10.27
C LEU A 139 71.24 -19.47 -11.23
N GLY A 140 72.23 -18.67 -10.83
CA GLY A 140 73.43 -18.38 -11.61
C GLY A 140 73.22 -17.43 -12.79
N SER A 141 71.98 -17.03 -13.10
CA SER A 141 71.65 -16.10 -14.19
C SER A 141 70.42 -15.25 -13.85
N GLU A 142 70.30 -14.09 -14.51
CA GLU A 142 69.11 -13.23 -14.44
C GLU A 142 68.18 -13.61 -15.59
N SER A 143 66.97 -14.09 -15.28
CA SER A 143 66.03 -14.56 -16.28
C SER A 143 64.98 -13.49 -16.61
N LYS A 144 64.85 -13.14 -17.89
CA LYS A 144 63.78 -12.24 -18.37
C LYS A 144 62.58 -13.05 -18.83
N ILE A 145 61.42 -12.79 -18.24
CA ILE A 145 60.14 -13.45 -18.61
C ILE A 145 59.61 -12.91 -19.94
N TYR A 146 59.71 -11.59 -20.13
CA TYR A 146 59.21 -10.92 -21.33
C TYR A 146 60.34 -10.62 -22.31
N ASN A 147 60.07 -10.85 -23.59
CA ASN A 147 61.00 -10.61 -24.69
C ASN A 147 61.06 -9.13 -25.14
N SER A 148 60.30 -8.24 -24.50
CA SER A 148 60.29 -6.81 -24.82
C SER A 148 61.17 -6.03 -23.85
N ASP A 149 61.86 -4.99 -24.34
CA ASP A 149 62.68 -4.09 -23.51
C ASP A 149 61.86 -3.11 -22.65
N ARG A 150 60.53 -3.25 -22.64
CA ARG A 150 59.65 -2.47 -21.77
C ARG A 150 59.82 -2.94 -20.33
N TYR A 151 59.99 -1.99 -19.42
CA TYR A 151 59.97 -2.28 -17.99
C TYR A 151 58.62 -2.89 -17.60
N ALA A 152 58.68 -4.10 -17.04
CA ALA A 152 57.55 -4.79 -16.45
C ALA A 152 57.72 -4.76 -14.94
N LEU A 153 56.65 -4.42 -14.23
CA LEU A 153 56.60 -4.60 -12.78
C LEU A 153 56.69 -6.11 -12.50
N HIS A 154 57.69 -6.49 -11.72
CA HIS A 154 58.10 -7.87 -11.49
C HIS A 154 57.35 -8.53 -10.32
N ASP A 155 56.63 -7.75 -9.49
CA ASP A 155 56.02 -8.23 -8.24
C ASP A 155 54.50 -7.98 -8.18
N LEU A 156 53.69 -9.02 -8.38
CA LEU A 156 52.25 -8.98 -8.11
C LEU A 156 51.93 -8.77 -6.62
N ALA A 157 52.84 -9.19 -5.73
CA ALA A 157 52.70 -9.01 -4.28
C ALA A 157 52.88 -7.54 -3.83
N SER A 158 53.56 -6.70 -4.63
CA SER A 158 53.79 -5.28 -4.33
C SER A 158 52.58 -4.39 -4.65
N ILE A 159 51.62 -4.89 -5.45
CA ILE A 159 50.44 -4.15 -5.92
C ILE A 159 49.28 -4.25 -4.92
N SER A 160 49.32 -5.22 -3.99
CA SER A 160 48.31 -5.35 -2.93
C SER A 160 48.53 -4.26 -1.89
N PRO A 161 47.50 -3.47 -1.50
CA PRO A 161 47.62 -2.66 -0.30
C PRO A 161 48.03 -3.60 0.85
N PRO A 162 49.01 -3.21 1.69
CA PRO A 162 49.70 -4.10 2.63
C PRO A 162 48.82 -4.71 3.76
N GLY A 163 47.50 -4.83 3.58
CA GLY A 163 46.57 -5.50 4.49
C GLY A 163 45.53 -6.43 3.83
N LEU A 164 45.44 -6.51 2.51
CA LEU A 164 44.46 -7.42 1.86
C LEU A 164 45.01 -8.82 1.61
N PHE A 165 46.32 -8.96 1.46
CA PHE A 165 46.98 -10.26 1.26
C PHE A 165 47.06 -11.07 2.56
N SER A 166 47.26 -10.40 3.71
CA SER A 166 47.36 -11.05 5.03
C SER A 166 46.03 -11.61 5.57
N LEU A 167 44.88 -11.20 5.01
CA LEU A 167 43.56 -11.71 5.39
C LEU A 167 43.08 -12.87 4.52
N LEU A 168 43.72 -13.11 3.37
CA LEU A 168 43.29 -14.15 2.43
C LEU A 168 44.15 -15.42 2.50
N THR A 169 45.16 -15.48 3.38
CA THR A 169 45.94 -16.70 3.64
C THR A 169 45.57 -17.29 5.00
N PRO A 170 44.59 -18.20 5.08
CA PRO A 170 44.47 -19.06 6.26
C PRO A 170 45.50 -20.17 6.16
N GLY A 171 46.54 -20.11 6.99
CA GLY A 171 47.39 -21.25 7.31
C GLY A 171 48.61 -21.45 6.42
N LEU A 172 49.75 -20.93 6.89
CA LEU A 172 51.02 -21.66 7.05
C LEU A 172 51.75 -21.05 8.25
#